data_AF-A0A8C5EWF5-F1
#
_entry.id   AF-A0A8C5EWF5-F1
#
_cell.length_a   1.000
_cell.length_b   1.000
_cell.length_c   1.000
_cell.angle_alpha   90.00
_cell.angle_beta   90.00
_cell.angle_gamma   90.00
#
_symmetry.space_group_name_H-M   'P 1'
#
loop_
_entity.id
_entity.type
_entity.pdbx_description
1 polymer ?
#
loop_
_entity_poly.entity_id
_entity_poly.type
_entity_poly.pdbx_seq_one_letter_code
_entity_poly.pdbx_strand_id
1 'polypeptide(L)'
;MGPRRLPRVLLPAVAFLGLLFLSGLRLQVQLSACVRGGWPCGWLGGRGATAPPEQDGKPPHLSPTSGSRLPLPRHGTPPPPRAPRCPGQGFQISNLLAAFRACVTPEGEILLQEYLAGWKELIKLIDTLGAAFGLLARETQTKMEILEGHRSGPHAPHYRTLQAMVAFELRRGRVGLRVLPPDQPPSGSRTLLRLHRALKWLELFLGKLGRSGAEDDPSQLCAEAYQAALAQYHSWWVQQAAGLAFLALPSRRELYGLVCAEGEREAQAVLLEAVGTIAGVYNVTQQLYAACGLLELP
;
A
#
# COMPACT_ATOMS: atom_id res chain seq x y z
N MET A 1 6.68 -40.57 18.20
CA MET A 1 7.06 -39.21 18.69
C MET A 1 6.97 -39.21 20.21
N GLY A 2 8.08 -38.96 20.91
CA GLY A 2 8.15 -39.15 22.37
C GLY A 2 7.41 -38.07 23.17
N PRO A 3 6.76 -38.41 24.30
CA PRO A 3 5.90 -37.53 25.11
C PRO A 3 6.63 -36.36 25.81
N ARG A 4 7.95 -36.21 25.60
CA ARG A 4 8.79 -35.17 26.20
C ARG A 4 9.06 -33.94 25.31
N ARG A 5 8.59 -33.90 24.05
CA ARG A 5 8.80 -32.75 23.14
C ARG A 5 7.65 -31.73 23.12
N LEU A 6 6.42 -32.14 23.42
CA LEU A 6 5.26 -31.25 23.51
C LEU A 6 5.42 -30.10 24.53
N PRO A 7 5.90 -30.34 25.78
CA PRO A 7 5.99 -29.27 26.77
C PRO A 7 7.11 -28.26 26.52
N ARG A 8 8.11 -28.59 25.67
CA ARG A 8 9.22 -27.68 25.36
C ARG A 8 8.87 -26.56 24.38
N VAL A 9 7.79 -26.72 23.61
CA VAL A 9 7.31 -25.71 22.64
C VAL A 9 6.04 -25.03 23.15
N LEU A 10 5.17 -25.77 23.85
CA LEU A 10 3.96 -25.18 24.43
C LEU A 10 4.25 -24.15 25.53
N LEU A 11 5.20 -24.42 26.44
CA LEU A 11 5.52 -23.46 27.51
C LEU A 11 6.00 -22.10 27.00
N PRO A 12 6.98 -22.02 26.07
CA PRO A 12 7.42 -20.72 25.57
C PRO A 12 6.34 -20.04 24.72
N ALA A 13 5.51 -20.79 23.98
CA ALA A 13 4.41 -20.22 23.21
C ALA A 13 3.30 -19.64 24.11
N VAL A 14 2.92 -20.36 25.18
CA VAL A 14 1.94 -19.89 26.17
C VAL A 14 2.51 -18.74 26.99
N ALA A 15 3.80 -18.77 27.34
CA ALA A 15 4.47 -17.66 28.01
C ALA A 15 4.54 -16.41 27.10
N PHE A 16 4.81 -16.58 25.80
CA PHE A 16 4.82 -15.48 24.83
C PHE A 16 3.43 -14.89 24.61
N LEU A 17 2.39 -15.72 24.48
CA LEU A 17 1.00 -15.28 24.40
C LEU A 17 0.54 -14.60 25.70
N GLY A 18 0.94 -15.13 26.86
CA GLY A 18 0.68 -14.53 28.17
C GLY A 18 1.37 -13.19 28.35
N LEU A 19 2.63 -13.07 27.90
CA LEU A 19 3.36 -11.80 27.91
C LEU A 19 2.75 -10.79 26.93
N LEU A 20 2.33 -11.20 25.73
CA LEU A 20 1.59 -10.34 24.79
C LEU A 20 0.26 -9.86 25.38
N PHE A 21 -0.48 -10.74 26.04
CA PHE A 21 -1.74 -10.41 26.71
C PHE A 21 -1.52 -9.42 27.87
N LEU A 22 -0.53 -9.67 28.73
CA LEU A 22 -0.18 -8.78 29.85
C LEU A 22 0.41 -7.44 29.36
N SER A 23 1.12 -7.43 28.24
CA SER A 23 1.60 -6.22 27.58
C SER A 23 0.45 -5.42 26.97
N GLY A 24 -0.55 -6.09 26.40
CA GLY A 24 -1.79 -5.49 25.91
C GLY A 24 -2.73 -4.98 27.01
N LEU A 25 -2.59 -5.48 28.24
CA LEU A 25 -3.27 -4.97 29.44
C LEU A 25 -2.56 -3.74 30.05
N ARG A 26 -1.23 -3.63 29.93
CA ARG A 26 -0.44 -2.50 30.45
C ARG A 26 -0.29 -1.33 29.48
N LEU A 27 -0.24 -1.59 28.17
CA LEU A 27 -0.52 -0.54 27.20
C LEU A 27 -2.04 -0.43 27.11
N GLN A 28 -2.62 0.69 27.54
CA GLN A 28 -3.90 1.15 26.99
C GLN A 28 -3.71 1.43 25.48
N VAL A 29 -3.42 0.40 24.68
CA VAL A 29 -3.69 0.46 23.25
C VAL A 29 -5.19 0.42 23.16
N GLN A 30 -5.82 1.57 22.93
CA GLN A 30 -7.20 1.60 22.46
C GLN A 30 -7.26 0.81 21.14
N LEU A 31 -7.47 -0.50 21.25
CA LEU A 31 -7.77 -1.44 20.17
C LEU A 31 -9.19 -1.24 19.63
N SER A 32 -9.77 -0.05 19.79
CA SER A 32 -11.11 0.29 19.32
C SER A 32 -11.15 1.73 18.83
N ALA A 33 -10.41 2.03 17.77
CA ALA A 33 -10.89 2.95 16.74
C ALA A 33 -11.51 2.07 15.64
N CYS A 34 -12.73 1.58 15.87
CA CYS A 34 -13.50 0.94 14.82
C CYS A 34 -13.81 2.02 13.78
N VAL A 35 -13.21 1.90 12.60
CA VAL A 35 -13.56 2.66 11.40
C VAL A 35 -14.31 1.67 10.52
N ARG A 36 -15.63 1.85 10.39
CA ARG A 36 -16.45 1.03 9.49
C ARG A 36 -16.71 1.88 8.25
N GLY A 37 -16.06 1.57 7.13
CA GLY A 37 -16.27 2.26 5.85
C GLY A 37 -15.72 3.69 5.82
N GLY A 38 -14.58 3.96 6.45
CA GLY A 38 -13.93 5.27 6.43
C GLY A 38 -14.51 6.34 7.38
N TRP A 39 -15.49 6.01 8.22
CA TRP A 39 -16.08 6.93 9.22
C TRP A 39 -15.83 6.48 10.67
N PRO A 40 -15.63 7.40 11.63
CA PRO A 40 -15.61 7.08 13.07
C PRO A 40 -16.93 6.48 13.54
N CYS A 41 -16.89 5.47 14.42
CA CYS A 41 -18.10 4.94 15.04
C CYS A 41 -18.84 6.00 15.88
N GLY A 42 -20.06 6.34 15.47
CA GLY A 42 -20.96 7.23 16.22
C GLY A 42 -22.00 7.98 15.40
N TRP A 43 -21.93 7.96 14.06
CA TRP A 43 -22.83 8.77 13.24
C TRP A 43 -24.16 8.06 12.92
N LEU A 44 -25.03 7.99 13.93
CA LEU A 44 -26.47 7.82 13.76
C LEU A 44 -27.15 8.97 14.52
N GLY A 45 -27.32 10.10 13.84
CA GLY A 45 -28.20 11.18 14.28
C GLY A 45 -27.51 12.54 14.47
N GLY A 46 -27.71 13.45 13.52
CA GLY A 46 -27.36 14.86 13.68
C GLY A 46 -27.62 15.64 12.39
N ARG A 47 -28.80 16.25 12.30
CA ARG A 47 -29.22 17.11 11.18
C ARG A 47 -28.29 18.32 11.04
N GLY A 48 -27.95 18.65 9.79
CA GLY A 48 -27.74 20.00 9.28
C GLY A 48 -26.76 20.91 10.02
N ALA A 49 -25.52 20.97 9.54
CA ALA A 49 -24.69 22.16 9.69
C ALA A 49 -24.01 22.44 8.34
N THR A 50 -24.38 23.56 7.73
CA THR A 50 -23.80 24.11 6.51
C THR A 50 -22.33 24.50 6.75
N ALA A 51 -21.46 24.15 5.80
CA ALA A 51 -20.05 24.53 5.83
C ALA A 51 -19.88 26.06 5.72
N PRO A 52 -18.91 26.67 6.43
CA PRO A 52 -18.64 28.11 6.33
C PRO A 52 -17.98 28.47 4.98
N PRO A 53 -18.15 29.72 4.51
CA PRO A 53 -17.76 30.13 3.17
C PRO A 53 -16.23 30.15 2.97
N GLU A 54 -15.87 29.80 1.75
CA GLU A 54 -14.53 29.71 1.18
C GLU A 54 -13.87 31.09 1.11
N GLN A 55 -12.66 31.24 1.67
CA GLN A 55 -11.82 32.42 1.45
C GLN A 55 -10.82 32.12 0.35
N ASP A 56 -10.98 32.78 -0.79
CA ASP A 56 -10.09 32.74 -1.95
C ASP A 56 -8.74 33.37 -1.63
N GLY A 57 -7.83 32.56 -1.10
CA GLY A 57 -6.41 32.86 -1.06
C GLY A 57 -5.78 32.58 -2.43
N LYS A 58 -5.27 33.64 -3.09
CA LYS A 58 -4.57 33.57 -4.38
C LYS A 58 -3.47 32.48 -4.35
N PRO A 59 -3.41 31.58 -5.36
CA PRO A 59 -2.46 30.47 -5.36
C PRO A 59 -1.00 30.98 -5.46
N PRO A 60 -0.04 30.35 -4.77
CA PRO A 60 1.37 30.57 -5.05
C PRO A 60 1.69 30.09 -6.47
N HIS A 61 2.24 30.98 -7.26
CA HIS A 61 2.62 30.75 -8.66
C HIS A 61 3.86 29.84 -8.69
N LEU A 62 3.67 28.55 -8.92
CA LEU A 62 4.76 27.66 -9.33
C LEU A 62 5.05 27.96 -10.81
N SER A 63 6.05 28.79 -11.06
CA SER A 63 6.50 29.12 -12.41
C SER A 63 7.04 27.87 -13.11
N PRO A 64 6.60 27.57 -14.35
CA PRO A 64 7.22 26.51 -15.13
C PRO A 64 8.59 26.97 -15.59
N THR A 65 9.66 26.38 -15.04
CA THR A 65 11.00 26.57 -15.58
C THR A 65 11.03 26.05 -17.01
N SER A 66 11.42 26.94 -17.92
CA SER A 66 11.56 26.71 -19.35
C SER A 66 12.65 25.67 -19.62
N GLY A 67 12.27 24.39 -19.67
CA GLY A 67 13.06 23.33 -20.27
C GLY A 67 12.65 23.14 -21.73
N SER A 68 13.58 23.33 -22.66
CA SER A 68 13.41 23.11 -24.10
C SER A 68 12.68 21.80 -24.39
N ARG A 69 11.48 21.92 -24.96
CA ARG A 69 10.72 20.79 -25.51
C ARG A 69 11.37 20.33 -26.81
N LEU A 70 12.17 19.28 -26.75
CA LEU A 70 12.44 18.45 -27.92
C LEU A 70 11.19 17.60 -28.20
N PRO A 71 10.64 17.59 -29.43
CA PRO A 71 9.51 16.72 -29.75
C PRO A 71 10.01 15.28 -29.83
N LEU A 72 9.58 14.44 -28.86
CA LEU A 72 9.74 13.00 -28.95
C LEU A 72 8.84 12.46 -30.07
N PRO A 73 9.36 11.57 -30.95
CA PRO A 73 8.56 11.00 -32.02
C PRO A 73 7.43 10.16 -31.44
N ARG A 74 6.19 10.42 -31.89
CA ARG A 74 5.04 9.54 -31.69
C ARG A 74 5.21 8.31 -32.57
N HIS A 75 6.01 7.35 -32.13
CA HIS A 75 5.83 5.98 -32.58
C HIS A 75 4.71 5.36 -31.75
N GLY A 76 3.62 5.01 -32.42
CA GLY A 76 2.56 4.20 -31.85
C GLY A 76 3.13 2.84 -31.48
N THR A 77 3.62 2.71 -30.26
CA THR A 77 3.85 1.41 -29.65
C THR A 77 2.49 0.74 -29.50
N PRO A 78 2.29 -0.48 -30.04
CA PRO A 78 1.08 -1.23 -29.75
C PRO A 78 0.93 -1.36 -28.23
N PRO A 79 -0.30 -1.32 -27.69
CA PRO A 79 -0.51 -1.50 -26.27
C PRO A 79 0.17 -2.80 -25.84
N PRO A 80 0.88 -2.82 -24.69
CA PRO A 80 1.56 -4.01 -24.24
C PRO A 80 0.57 -5.18 -24.20
N PRO A 81 1.01 -6.40 -24.54
CA PRO A 81 0.15 -7.57 -24.54
C PRO A 81 -0.60 -7.67 -23.21
N ARG A 82 -1.89 -8.01 -23.29
CA ARG A 82 -2.71 -8.21 -22.09
C ARG A 82 -2.16 -9.42 -21.36
N ALA A 83 -1.75 -9.23 -20.10
CA ALA A 83 -1.32 -10.34 -19.27
C ALA A 83 -2.44 -11.39 -19.14
N PRO A 84 -2.09 -12.67 -18.96
CA PRO A 84 -3.06 -13.74 -18.83
C PRO A 84 -4.00 -13.53 -17.64
N ARG A 85 -5.19 -14.14 -17.72
CA ARG A 85 -6.11 -14.29 -16.58
C ARG A 85 -5.90 -15.66 -15.95
N CYS A 86 -6.07 -15.74 -14.63
CA CYS A 86 -5.98 -16.97 -13.83
C CYS A 86 -7.39 -17.44 -13.45
N PRO A 87 -8.05 -18.34 -14.21
CA PRO A 87 -9.38 -18.81 -13.84
C PRO A 87 -9.40 -19.39 -12.42
N GLY A 88 -10.41 -19.03 -11.62
CA GLY A 88 -10.59 -19.56 -10.26
C GLY A 88 -9.73 -18.93 -9.17
N GLN A 89 -8.83 -17.98 -9.50
CA GLN A 89 -8.03 -17.26 -8.51
C GLN A 89 -8.66 -15.91 -8.14
N GLY A 90 -8.60 -15.55 -6.85
CA GLY A 90 -9.05 -14.24 -6.38
C GLY A 90 -8.16 -13.10 -6.90
N PHE A 91 -6.84 -13.29 -6.81
CA PHE A 91 -5.84 -12.40 -7.40
C PHE A 91 -5.72 -12.62 -8.92
N GLN A 92 -5.57 -11.52 -9.66
CA GLN A 92 -5.41 -11.48 -11.10
C GLN A 92 -4.29 -10.51 -11.47
N ILE A 93 -3.15 -11.05 -11.89
CA ILE A 93 -1.98 -10.25 -12.30
C ILE A 93 -2.29 -9.27 -13.45
N SER A 94 -3.22 -9.63 -14.32
CA SER A 94 -3.67 -8.75 -15.42
C SER A 94 -4.44 -7.53 -14.95
N ASN A 95 -5.23 -7.63 -13.89
CA ASN A 95 -5.90 -6.46 -13.29
C ASN A 95 -4.88 -5.54 -12.62
N LEU A 96 -3.88 -6.11 -11.94
CA LEU A 96 -2.81 -5.37 -11.30
C LEU A 96 -2.04 -4.53 -12.33
N LEU A 97 -1.59 -5.19 -13.41
CA LEU A 97 -0.86 -4.55 -14.50
C LEU A 97 -1.71 -3.48 -15.18
N ALA A 98 -2.97 -3.77 -15.48
CA ALA A 98 -3.87 -2.79 -16.11
C ALA A 98 -4.05 -1.53 -15.25
N ALA A 99 -4.31 -1.70 -13.95
CA ALA A 99 -4.51 -0.59 -13.02
C ALA A 99 -3.23 0.26 -12.86
N PHE A 100 -2.07 -0.37 -12.60
CA PHE A 100 -0.83 0.40 -12.44
C PHE A 100 -0.34 1.05 -13.74
N ARG A 101 -0.62 0.48 -14.92
CA ARG A 101 -0.37 1.15 -16.21
C ARG A 101 -1.26 2.37 -16.42
N ALA A 102 -2.51 2.30 -15.98
CA ALA A 102 -3.45 3.41 -16.09
C ALA A 102 -3.23 4.49 -15.01
N CYS A 103 -2.40 4.24 -14.00
CA CYS A 103 -2.16 5.18 -12.90
C CYS A 103 -1.56 6.50 -13.36
N VAL A 104 -0.63 6.49 -14.31
CA VAL A 104 0.11 7.70 -14.71
C VAL A 104 -0.39 8.18 -16.07
N THR A 105 -0.90 9.40 -16.09
CA THR A 105 -1.36 10.09 -17.31
C THR A 105 -0.17 10.50 -18.18
N PRO A 106 -0.39 10.80 -19.49
CA PRO A 106 0.65 11.38 -20.35
C PRO A 106 1.28 12.67 -19.80
N GLU A 107 0.53 13.41 -18.98
CA GLU A 107 0.95 14.65 -18.33
C GLU A 107 1.77 14.41 -17.05
N GLY A 108 1.94 13.16 -16.62
CA GLY A 108 2.66 12.79 -15.40
C GLY A 108 1.82 12.89 -14.12
N GLU A 109 0.51 13.13 -14.23
CA GLU A 109 -0.41 13.07 -13.09
C GLU A 109 -0.74 11.64 -12.70
N ILE A 110 -0.87 11.38 -11.39
CA ILE A 110 -1.20 10.05 -10.87
C ILE A 110 -2.69 10.01 -10.51
N LEU A 111 -3.47 9.20 -11.21
CA LEU A 111 -4.89 8.99 -10.96
C LEU A 111 -5.09 8.17 -9.68
N LEU A 112 -5.72 8.77 -8.67
CA LEU A 112 -5.94 8.10 -7.39
C LEU A 112 -6.85 6.87 -7.52
N GLN A 113 -7.82 6.90 -8.45
CA GLN A 113 -8.70 5.77 -8.71
C GLN A 113 -7.94 4.52 -9.14
N GLU A 114 -7.06 4.67 -10.13
CA GLU A 114 -6.29 3.55 -10.67
C GLU A 114 -5.25 3.07 -9.67
N TYR A 115 -4.67 3.99 -8.88
CA TYR A 115 -3.77 3.65 -7.78
C TYR A 115 -4.47 2.76 -6.74
N LEU A 116 -5.70 3.11 -6.36
CA LEU A 116 -6.52 2.31 -5.44
C LEU A 116 -6.97 0.99 -6.08
N ALA A 117 -7.25 0.96 -7.38
CA ALA A 117 -7.56 -0.28 -8.09
C ALA A 117 -6.36 -1.26 -8.08
N GLY A 118 -5.14 -0.73 -8.28
CA GLY A 118 -3.90 -1.50 -8.15
C GLY A 118 -3.73 -2.06 -6.74
N TRP A 119 -3.95 -1.24 -5.70
CA TRP A 119 -3.90 -1.69 -4.32
C TRP A 119 -4.96 -2.72 -3.95
N LYS A 120 -6.19 -2.61 -4.49
CA LYS A 120 -7.23 -3.63 -4.33
C LYS A 120 -6.76 -4.99 -4.85
N GLU A 121 -6.06 -5.02 -5.97
CA GLU A 121 -5.52 -6.25 -6.50
C GLU A 121 -4.32 -6.76 -5.67
N LEU A 122 -3.44 -5.86 -5.18
CA LEU A 122 -2.36 -6.23 -4.26
C LEU A 122 -2.88 -6.81 -2.93
N ILE A 123 -4.00 -6.32 -2.40
CA ILE A 123 -4.59 -6.89 -1.18
C ILE A 123 -5.02 -8.34 -1.41
N LYS A 124 -5.62 -8.65 -2.57
CA LYS A 124 -5.96 -10.04 -2.91
C LYS A 124 -4.72 -10.91 -2.97
N LEU A 125 -3.61 -10.41 -3.53
CA LEU A 125 -2.33 -11.11 -3.49
C LEU A 125 -1.88 -11.36 -2.05
N ILE A 126 -1.90 -10.34 -1.19
CA ILE A 126 -1.51 -10.46 0.23
C ILE A 126 -2.39 -11.49 0.96
N ASP A 127 -3.70 -11.50 0.72
CA ASP A 127 -4.61 -12.48 1.31
C ASP A 127 -4.30 -13.91 0.85
N THR A 128 -3.87 -14.10 -0.41
CA THR A 128 -3.45 -15.42 -0.91
C THR A 128 -2.15 -15.94 -0.27
N LEU A 129 -1.35 -15.08 0.37
CA LEU A 129 -0.16 -15.51 1.12
C LEU A 129 -0.51 -16.24 2.42
N GLY A 130 -1.77 -16.21 2.84
CA GLY A 130 -2.27 -16.94 3.99
C GLY A 130 -2.60 -16.07 5.21
N ALA A 131 -3.21 -16.69 6.22
CA ALA A 131 -3.81 -15.99 7.36
C ALA A 131 -2.82 -15.13 8.17
N ALA A 132 -1.52 -15.47 8.16
CA ALA A 132 -0.49 -14.69 8.83
C ALA A 132 -0.36 -13.26 8.28
N PHE A 133 -0.77 -13.03 7.02
CA PHE A 133 -0.76 -11.72 6.37
C PHE A 133 -2.09 -10.96 6.49
N GLY A 134 -3.12 -11.56 7.10
CA GLY A 134 -4.46 -10.98 7.17
C GLY A 134 -4.52 -9.65 7.94
N LEU A 135 -3.63 -9.43 8.91
CA LEU A 135 -3.53 -8.13 9.59
C LEU A 135 -3.02 -7.05 8.64
N LEU A 136 -2.02 -7.36 7.81
CA LEU A 136 -1.48 -6.43 6.82
C LEU A 136 -2.51 -6.09 5.75
N ALA A 137 -3.25 -7.08 5.25
CA ALA A 137 -4.35 -6.87 4.31
C ALA A 137 -5.41 -5.92 4.88
N ARG A 138 -5.87 -6.16 6.13
CA ARG A 138 -6.85 -5.29 6.81
C ARG A 138 -6.33 -3.87 7.03
N GLU A 139 -5.11 -3.71 7.54
CA GLU A 139 -4.50 -2.39 7.73
C GLU A 139 -4.35 -1.61 6.42
N THR A 140 -4.06 -2.31 5.32
CA THR A 140 -3.98 -1.72 3.98
C THR A 140 -5.37 -1.32 3.51
N GLN A 141 -6.38 -2.18 3.71
CA GLN A 141 -7.76 -1.92 3.37
C GLN A 141 -8.32 -0.68 4.10
N THR A 142 -8.09 -0.55 5.41
CA THR A 142 -8.52 0.63 6.20
C THR A 142 -7.96 1.94 5.60
N LYS A 143 -6.72 1.93 5.11
CA LYS A 143 -6.11 3.11 4.46
C LYS A 143 -6.73 3.41 3.09
N MET A 144 -7.07 2.38 2.33
CA MET A 144 -7.82 2.57 1.09
C MET A 144 -9.20 3.17 1.36
N GLU A 145 -9.91 2.67 2.37
CA GLU A 145 -11.23 3.19 2.75
C GLU A 145 -11.18 4.68 3.14
N ILE A 146 -10.13 5.13 3.81
CA ILE A 146 -9.91 6.56 4.08
C ILE A 146 -9.77 7.36 2.78
N LEU A 147 -8.97 6.88 1.82
CA LEU A 147 -8.79 7.55 0.53
C LEU A 147 -10.07 7.53 -0.32
N GLU A 148 -10.84 6.45 -0.28
CA GLU A 148 -12.16 6.37 -0.92
C GLU A 148 -13.19 7.30 -0.26
N GLY A 149 -13.14 7.45 1.07
CA GLY A 149 -13.92 8.42 1.81
C GLY A 149 -13.65 9.86 1.34
N HIS A 150 -12.37 10.24 1.18
CA HIS A 150 -12.01 11.54 0.61
C HIS A 150 -12.50 11.73 -0.84
N ARG A 151 -12.44 10.67 -1.66
CA ARG A 151 -12.94 10.68 -3.05
C ARG A 151 -14.47 10.73 -3.18
N SER A 152 -15.20 10.35 -2.14
CA SER A 152 -16.67 10.36 -2.12
C SER A 152 -17.23 11.51 -1.26
N GLY A 153 -16.37 12.24 -0.57
CA GLY A 153 -16.73 13.32 0.33
C GLY A 153 -16.88 14.70 -0.34
N PRO A 154 -17.11 15.75 0.47
CA PRO A 154 -17.37 17.11 -0.03
C PRO A 154 -16.24 17.71 -0.89
N HIS A 155 -15.02 17.23 -0.73
CA HIS A 155 -13.83 17.70 -1.46
C HIS A 155 -13.39 16.75 -2.58
N ALA A 156 -14.25 15.80 -2.98
CA ALA A 156 -13.97 14.80 -4.02
C ALA A 156 -13.26 15.33 -5.29
N PRO A 157 -13.59 16.52 -5.83
CA PRO A 157 -12.90 17.05 -7.01
C PRO A 157 -11.37 17.19 -6.83
N HIS A 158 -10.89 17.41 -5.61
CA HIS A 158 -9.46 17.54 -5.29
C HIS A 158 -8.76 16.19 -5.13
N TYR A 159 -9.49 15.08 -5.02
CA TYR A 159 -8.94 13.72 -4.86
C TYR A 159 -8.98 12.91 -6.17
N ARG A 160 -8.99 13.60 -7.32
CA ARG A 160 -8.87 12.94 -8.63
C ARG A 160 -7.44 12.46 -8.89
N THR A 161 -6.46 13.33 -8.66
CA THR A 161 -5.03 13.05 -8.83
C THR A 161 -4.29 13.25 -7.52
N LEU A 162 -3.15 12.57 -7.35
CA LEU A 162 -2.30 12.77 -6.17
C LEU A 162 -1.78 14.21 -6.10
N GLN A 163 -1.46 14.82 -7.25
CA GLN A 163 -1.01 16.20 -7.36
C GLN A 163 -2.09 17.16 -6.84
N ALA A 164 -3.33 17.04 -7.31
CA ALA A 164 -4.45 17.86 -6.87
C ALA A 164 -4.72 17.68 -5.36
N MET A 165 -4.64 16.44 -4.87
CA MET A 165 -4.83 16.11 -3.47
C MET A 165 -3.76 16.79 -2.60
N VAL A 166 -2.49 16.60 -2.93
CA VAL A 166 -1.35 17.19 -2.19
C VAL A 166 -1.47 18.72 -2.18
N ALA A 167 -1.73 19.33 -3.34
CA ALA A 167 -1.85 20.78 -3.45
C ALA A 167 -3.02 21.33 -2.61
N PHE A 168 -4.16 20.64 -2.61
CA PHE A 168 -5.32 21.01 -1.81
C PHE A 168 -5.04 20.90 -0.30
N GLU A 169 -4.49 19.77 0.16
CA GLU A 169 -4.28 19.54 1.58
C GLU A 169 -3.17 20.43 2.17
N LEU A 170 -2.13 20.73 1.38
CA LEU A 170 -1.09 21.70 1.76
C LEU A 170 -1.68 23.10 1.95
N ARG A 171 -2.51 23.58 1.00
CA ARG A 171 -3.18 24.89 1.12
C ARG A 171 -4.09 24.98 2.36
N ARG A 172 -4.69 23.86 2.76
CA ARG A 172 -5.56 23.78 3.95
C ARG A 172 -4.80 23.50 5.25
N GLY A 173 -3.47 23.35 5.21
CA GLY A 173 -2.65 23.07 6.40
C GLY A 173 -2.90 21.70 7.04
N ARG A 174 -3.40 20.71 6.28
CA ARG A 174 -3.87 19.41 6.83
C ARG A 174 -2.82 18.29 6.86
N VAL A 175 -1.64 18.52 6.27
CA VAL A 175 -0.71 17.42 5.95
C VAL A 175 0.23 17.07 7.11
N GLY A 176 0.52 18.01 8.01
CA GLY A 176 1.52 17.86 9.10
C GLY A 176 0.97 17.61 10.50
N LEU A 177 -0.34 17.38 10.67
CA LEU A 177 -0.94 17.22 11.99
C LEU A 177 -0.48 15.91 12.66
N ARG A 178 0.32 16.03 13.74
CA ARG A 178 0.75 14.89 14.56
C ARG A 178 -0.44 14.28 15.31
N VAL A 179 -1.27 15.14 15.89
CA VAL A 179 -2.53 14.78 16.57
C VAL A 179 -3.68 15.22 15.68
N LEU A 180 -4.54 14.27 15.34
CA LEU A 180 -5.75 14.53 14.56
C LEU A 180 -6.90 14.97 15.47
N PRO A 181 -7.75 15.91 15.02
CA PRO A 181 -9.03 16.15 15.67
C PRO A 181 -9.85 14.85 15.75
N PRO A 182 -10.57 14.57 16.86
CA PRO A 182 -11.28 13.29 17.07
C PRO A 182 -12.32 12.98 16.00
N ASP A 183 -12.83 14.00 15.33
CA ASP A 183 -13.90 13.99 14.35
C ASP A 183 -13.40 13.98 12.90
N GLN A 184 -12.08 13.98 12.67
CA GLN A 184 -11.51 14.08 11.34
C GLN A 184 -10.68 12.86 10.96
N PRO A 185 -10.90 12.27 9.77
CA PRO A 185 -10.06 11.20 9.28
C PRO A 185 -8.64 11.73 8.99
N PRO A 186 -7.62 10.84 9.00
CA PRO A 186 -6.29 11.17 8.51
C PRO A 186 -6.32 11.81 7.12
N SER A 187 -5.40 12.75 6.86
CA SER A 187 -5.27 13.36 5.54
C SER A 187 -4.93 12.30 4.49
N GLY A 188 -5.38 12.51 3.26
CA GLY A 188 -5.10 11.63 2.13
C GLY A 188 -3.60 11.53 1.86
N SER A 189 -2.87 12.64 1.93
CA SER A 189 -1.41 12.65 1.73
C SER A 189 -0.67 11.80 2.76
N ARG A 190 -1.05 11.93 4.05
CA ARG A 190 -0.51 11.11 5.14
C ARG A 190 -0.83 9.63 4.92
N THR A 191 -2.09 9.33 4.60
CA THR A 191 -2.59 7.96 4.40
C THR A 191 -1.90 7.28 3.21
N LEU A 192 -1.83 7.96 2.07
CA LEU A 192 -1.21 7.46 0.85
C LEU A 192 0.29 7.25 1.03
N LEU A 193 0.99 8.04 1.85
CA LEU A 193 2.41 7.80 2.15
C LEU A 193 2.65 6.40 2.73
N ARG A 194 1.74 5.88 3.56
CA ARG A 194 1.90 4.54 4.14
C ARG A 194 1.71 3.47 3.09
N LEU A 195 0.71 3.64 2.22
CA LEU A 195 0.54 2.77 1.06
C LEU A 195 1.78 2.84 0.17
N HIS A 196 2.26 4.03 -0.17
CA HIS A 196 3.47 4.22 -0.99
C HIS A 196 4.71 3.51 -0.43
N ARG A 197 4.95 3.60 0.89
CA ARG A 197 6.03 2.84 1.55
C ARG A 197 5.81 1.32 1.47
N ALA A 198 4.58 0.85 1.65
CA ALA A 198 4.25 -0.56 1.49
C ALA A 198 4.36 -1.05 0.04
N LEU A 199 4.09 -0.18 -0.93
CA LEU A 199 4.26 -0.47 -2.36
C LEU A 199 5.72 -0.81 -2.65
N LYS A 200 6.66 -0.08 -2.03
CA LYS A 200 8.08 -0.35 -2.20
C LYS A 200 8.49 -1.72 -1.71
N TRP A 201 7.97 -2.14 -0.56
CA TRP A 201 8.23 -3.49 -0.05
C TRP A 201 7.72 -4.56 -1.01
N LEU A 202 6.49 -4.43 -1.52
CA LEU A 202 5.94 -5.37 -2.50
C LEU A 202 6.76 -5.38 -3.80
N GLU A 203 7.14 -4.21 -4.32
CA GLU A 203 8.01 -4.08 -5.49
C GLU A 203 9.34 -4.84 -5.28
N LEU A 204 10.00 -4.63 -4.15
CA LEU A 204 11.27 -5.29 -3.84
C LEU A 204 11.11 -6.80 -3.64
N PHE A 205 10.05 -7.24 -2.96
CA PHE A 205 9.78 -8.66 -2.75
C PHE A 205 9.52 -9.37 -4.08
N LEU A 206 8.60 -8.86 -4.90
CA LEU A 206 8.30 -9.43 -6.22
C LEU A 206 9.53 -9.38 -7.13
N GLY A 207 10.35 -8.32 -7.05
CA GLY A 207 11.59 -8.18 -7.81
C GLY A 207 12.68 -9.16 -7.37
N LYS A 208 12.79 -9.47 -6.08
CA LYS A 208 13.67 -10.53 -5.57
C LYS A 208 13.18 -11.89 -6.04
N LEU A 209 11.89 -12.17 -5.87
CA LEU A 209 11.25 -13.42 -6.26
C LEU A 209 11.32 -13.69 -7.78
N GLY A 210 11.22 -12.64 -8.61
CA GLY A 210 11.36 -12.75 -10.07
C GLY A 210 12.79 -12.97 -10.56
N ARG A 211 13.82 -12.75 -9.71
CA ARG A 211 15.25 -12.94 -10.05
C ARG A 211 15.89 -14.10 -9.31
N SER A 212 15.18 -14.70 -8.35
CA SER A 212 15.72 -15.75 -7.49
C SER A 212 15.75 -17.11 -8.18
N GLY A 213 16.73 -17.93 -7.80
CA GLY A 213 16.90 -19.31 -8.23
C GLY A 213 16.00 -20.28 -7.47
N ALA A 214 16.11 -21.57 -7.80
CA ALA A 214 15.29 -22.63 -7.20
C ALA A 214 15.57 -22.86 -5.70
N GLU A 215 16.81 -22.61 -5.27
CA GLU A 215 17.24 -22.82 -3.88
C GLU A 215 16.96 -21.62 -2.95
N ASP A 216 16.53 -20.49 -3.50
CA ASP A 216 16.27 -19.29 -2.71
C ASP A 216 14.91 -19.38 -1.99
N ASP A 217 14.92 -19.17 -0.67
CA ASP A 217 13.72 -19.23 0.17
C ASP A 217 12.88 -17.93 0.05
N PRO A 218 11.60 -18.01 -0.38
CA PRO A 218 10.72 -16.86 -0.43
C PRO A 218 10.56 -16.12 0.90
N SER A 219 10.65 -16.83 2.02
CA SER A 219 10.53 -16.23 3.36
C SER A 219 11.68 -15.27 3.64
N GLN A 220 12.91 -15.71 3.35
CA GLN A 220 14.10 -14.87 3.43
C GLN A 220 14.03 -13.68 2.45
N LEU A 221 13.63 -13.89 1.20
CA LEU A 221 13.53 -12.81 0.20
C LEU A 221 12.52 -11.74 0.65
N CYS A 222 11.39 -12.14 1.23
CA CYS A 222 10.38 -11.24 1.76
C CYS A 222 10.89 -10.46 2.98
N ALA A 223 11.59 -11.14 3.90
CA ALA A 223 12.20 -10.51 5.06
C ALA A 223 13.25 -9.45 4.66
N GLU A 224 14.11 -9.76 3.70
CA GLU A 224 15.10 -8.80 3.18
C GLU A 224 14.45 -7.59 2.51
N ALA A 225 13.40 -7.80 1.71
CA ALA A 225 12.63 -6.70 1.12
C ALA A 225 11.98 -5.82 2.20
N TYR A 226 11.46 -6.42 3.26
CA TYR A 226 10.82 -5.70 4.37
C TYR A 226 11.84 -4.85 5.12
N GLN A 227 13.01 -5.40 5.42
CA GLN A 227 14.10 -4.68 6.08
C GLN A 227 14.54 -3.47 5.26
N ALA A 228 14.64 -3.61 3.93
CA ALA A 228 15.05 -2.54 3.05
C ALA A 228 14.02 -1.40 2.88
N ALA A 229 12.71 -1.70 2.94
CA ALA A 229 11.68 -0.73 2.57
C ALA A 229 10.79 -0.23 3.73
N LEU A 230 10.47 -1.10 4.70
CA LEU A 230 9.41 -0.84 5.68
C LEU A 230 9.89 -0.83 7.13
N ALA A 231 10.94 -1.61 7.47
CA ALA A 231 11.35 -1.79 8.85
C ALA A 231 11.63 -0.47 9.58
N GLN A 232 12.25 0.50 8.91
CA GLN A 232 12.55 1.83 9.50
C GLN A 232 11.31 2.63 9.94
N TYR A 233 10.12 2.29 9.43
CA TYR A 233 8.86 2.95 9.77
C TYR A 233 8.04 2.17 10.80
N HIS A 234 8.51 1.00 11.23
CA HIS A 234 7.80 0.12 12.13
C HIS A 234 8.53 -0.01 13.46
N SER A 235 7.76 -0.05 14.56
CA SER A 235 8.31 -0.34 15.88
C SER A 235 8.94 -1.73 15.91
N TRP A 236 9.87 -1.94 16.85
CA TRP A 236 10.55 -3.24 17.00
C TRP A 236 9.56 -4.42 17.10
N TRP A 237 8.47 -4.26 17.85
CA TRP A 237 7.42 -5.30 17.98
C TRP A 237 6.73 -5.63 16.66
N VAL A 238 6.44 -4.61 15.83
CA VAL A 238 5.85 -4.82 14.51
C VAL A 238 6.83 -5.53 13.59
N GLN A 239 8.13 -5.22 13.68
CA GLN A 239 9.16 -5.93 12.92
C GLN A 239 9.26 -7.41 13.31
N GLN A 240 9.17 -7.73 14.61
CA GLN A 240 9.15 -9.13 15.07
C GLN A 240 7.90 -9.88 14.57
N ALA A 241 6.73 -9.26 14.66
CA ALA A 241 5.49 -9.85 14.16
C ALA A 241 5.53 -10.09 12.64
N ALA A 242 6.08 -9.15 11.87
CA ALA A 242 6.28 -9.32 10.43
C ALA A 242 7.25 -10.48 10.13
N GLY A 243 8.36 -10.58 10.86
CA GLY A 243 9.30 -11.69 10.76
C GLY A 243 8.63 -13.06 10.96
N LEU A 244 7.76 -13.19 11.96
CA LEU A 244 6.98 -14.40 12.19
C LEU A 244 6.00 -14.69 11.05
N ALA A 245 5.36 -13.66 10.49
CA ALA A 245 4.45 -13.83 9.36
C ALA A 245 5.18 -14.31 8.09
N PHE A 246 6.43 -13.85 7.87
CA PHE A 246 7.22 -14.28 6.71
C PHE A 246 7.56 -15.77 6.74
N LEU A 247 7.73 -16.38 7.91
CA LEU A 247 7.93 -17.82 8.05
C LEU A 247 6.73 -18.66 7.58
N ALA A 248 5.56 -18.05 7.46
CA ALA A 248 4.33 -18.67 6.98
C ALA A 248 4.08 -18.41 5.49
N LEU A 249 5.06 -17.88 4.75
CA LEU A 249 4.92 -17.67 3.31
C LEU A 249 4.73 -19.00 2.56
N PRO A 250 3.94 -19.00 1.48
CA PRO A 250 3.84 -20.15 0.59
C PRO A 250 5.18 -20.49 -0.05
N SER A 251 5.29 -21.73 -0.51
CA SER A 251 6.44 -22.17 -1.29
C SER A 251 6.57 -21.37 -2.60
N ARG A 252 7.78 -21.33 -3.16
CA ARG A 252 8.06 -20.70 -4.46
C ARG A 252 7.10 -21.17 -5.55
N ARG A 253 6.84 -22.48 -5.62
CA ARG A 253 5.92 -23.08 -6.60
C ARG A 253 4.50 -22.54 -6.45
N GLU A 254 4.00 -22.42 -5.22
CA GLU A 254 2.67 -21.87 -4.95
C GLU A 254 2.61 -20.39 -5.32
N LEU A 255 3.64 -19.60 -4.98
CA LEU A 255 3.73 -18.18 -5.35
C LEU A 255 3.74 -17.97 -6.87
N TYR A 256 4.48 -18.78 -7.61
CA TYR A 256 4.49 -18.73 -9.08
C TYR A 256 3.16 -19.16 -9.69
N GLY A 257 2.41 -20.04 -9.02
CA GLY A 257 1.05 -20.38 -9.40
C GLY A 257 0.08 -19.20 -9.38
N LEU A 258 0.38 -18.10 -8.68
CA LEU A 258 -0.48 -16.91 -8.57
C LEU A 258 -0.42 -15.98 -9.79
N VAL A 259 0.55 -16.17 -10.70
CA VAL A 259 0.77 -15.25 -11.84
C VAL A 259 0.43 -15.85 -13.21
N CYS A 260 -0.40 -16.90 -13.23
CA CYS A 260 -0.96 -17.53 -14.43
C CYS A 260 0.09 -18.01 -15.45
N ALA A 261 1.24 -18.49 -14.95
CA ALA A 261 2.33 -18.96 -15.78
C ALA A 261 2.37 -20.50 -15.83
N GLU A 262 2.73 -21.06 -16.99
CA GLU A 262 2.87 -22.50 -17.19
C GLU A 262 4.21 -23.04 -16.66
N GLY A 263 5.14 -22.15 -16.29
CA GLY A 263 6.43 -22.52 -15.70
C GLY A 263 7.18 -21.36 -15.05
N GLU A 264 8.29 -21.68 -14.39
CA GLU A 264 9.05 -20.71 -13.58
C GLU A 264 9.57 -19.52 -14.39
N ARG A 265 10.10 -19.76 -15.60
CA ARG A 265 10.66 -18.69 -16.43
C ARG A 265 9.60 -17.66 -16.84
N GLU A 266 8.41 -18.13 -17.16
CA GLU A 266 7.29 -17.26 -17.50
C GLU A 266 6.79 -16.52 -16.26
N ALA A 267 6.67 -17.21 -15.11
CA ALA A 267 6.30 -16.57 -13.84
C ALA A 267 7.28 -15.45 -13.48
N GLN A 268 8.59 -15.69 -13.63
CA GLN A 268 9.63 -14.69 -13.43
C GLN A 268 9.46 -13.49 -14.36
N ALA A 269 9.22 -13.71 -15.65
CA ALA A 269 9.00 -12.64 -16.62
C ALA A 269 7.79 -11.78 -16.24
N VAL A 270 6.67 -12.41 -15.88
CA VAL A 270 5.44 -11.72 -15.46
C VAL A 270 5.65 -10.93 -14.17
N LEU A 271 6.36 -11.50 -13.18
CA LEU A 271 6.71 -10.81 -11.94
C LEU A 271 7.58 -9.57 -12.22
N LEU A 272 8.58 -9.70 -13.10
CA LEU A 272 9.46 -8.59 -13.46
C LEU A 272 8.74 -7.50 -14.26
N GLU A 273 7.77 -7.86 -15.09
CA GLU A 273 6.88 -6.91 -15.77
C GLU A 273 6.01 -6.13 -14.77
N ALA A 274 5.45 -6.82 -13.77
CA ALA A 274 4.70 -6.19 -12.69
C ALA A 274 5.57 -5.24 -11.87
N VAL A 275 6.80 -5.65 -11.54
CA VAL A 275 7.79 -4.82 -10.84
C VAL A 275 8.11 -3.56 -11.63
N GLY A 276 8.36 -3.68 -12.94
CA GLY A 276 8.62 -2.52 -13.80
C GLY A 276 7.45 -1.54 -13.82
N THR A 277 6.22 -2.07 -13.88
CA THR A 277 4.99 -1.25 -13.88
C THR A 277 4.80 -0.53 -12.53
N ILE A 278 4.96 -1.25 -11.41
CA ILE A 278 4.86 -0.69 -10.05
C ILE A 278 5.94 0.38 -9.83
N ALA A 279 7.19 0.11 -10.23
CA ALA A 279 8.30 1.03 -10.09
C ALA A 279 8.06 2.35 -10.84
N GLY A 280 7.42 2.30 -12.02
CA GLY A 280 7.02 3.50 -12.75
C GLY A 280 6.11 4.42 -11.92
N VAL A 281 5.05 3.86 -11.34
CA VAL A 281 4.11 4.62 -10.48
C VAL A 281 4.77 5.07 -9.18
N TYR A 282 5.56 4.20 -8.56
CA TYR A 282 6.31 4.50 -7.34
C TYR A 282 7.24 5.70 -7.56
N ASN A 283 8.01 5.72 -8.64
CA ASN A 283 8.99 6.78 -8.88
C ASN A 283 8.32 8.16 -9.06
N VAL A 284 7.22 8.25 -9.80
CA VAL A 284 6.47 9.52 -9.97
C VAL A 284 5.87 9.96 -8.62
N THR A 285 5.33 9.01 -7.84
CA THR A 285 4.78 9.30 -6.50
C THR A 285 5.87 9.79 -5.55
N GLN A 286 7.03 9.13 -5.56
CA GLN A 286 8.19 9.47 -4.74
C GLN A 286 8.70 10.87 -5.07
N GLN A 287 8.79 11.22 -6.36
CA GLN A 287 9.21 12.56 -6.81
C GLN A 287 8.23 13.64 -6.35
N LEU A 288 6.92 13.41 -6.49
CA LEU A 288 5.89 14.34 -5.99
C LEU A 288 6.04 14.57 -4.48
N TYR A 289 6.14 13.50 -3.70
CA TYR A 289 6.26 13.60 -2.24
C TYR A 289 7.57 14.26 -1.82
N ALA A 290 8.68 13.97 -2.50
CA ALA A 290 9.97 14.61 -2.25
C ALA A 290 9.91 16.12 -2.55
N ALA A 291 9.39 16.51 -3.71
CA ALA A 291 9.29 17.90 -4.15
C ALA A 291 8.40 18.75 -3.22
N CYS A 292 7.40 18.12 -2.58
CA CYS A 292 6.51 18.78 -1.63
C CYS A 292 6.94 18.62 -0.15
N GLY A 293 8.08 17.99 0.14
CA GLY A 293 8.56 17.80 1.53
C GLY A 293 7.70 16.86 2.38
N LEU A 294 7.04 15.88 1.75
CA LEU A 294 6.03 15.01 2.36
C LEU A 294 6.54 13.60 2.70
N LEU A 295 7.83 13.31 2.54
CA LEU A 295 8.36 11.96 2.78
C LEU A 295 8.38 11.56 4.26
N GLU A 296 8.35 12.54 5.17
CA GLU A 296 8.47 12.35 6.61
C GLU A 296 7.20 12.72 7.38
N LEU A 297 6.03 12.61 6.75
CA LEU A 297 4.78 12.90 7.46
C LEU A 297 4.61 11.99 8.67
N PRO A 298 4.24 12.57 9.84
CA PRO A 298 4.06 11.82 11.09
C PRO A 298 2.97 10.78 10.90
#